data_AF-A0A3A5LBY9-F1
#
_entry.id   AF-A0A3A5LBY9-F1
#
_cell.length_a   1.000
_cell.length_b   1.000
_cell.length_c   1.000
_cell.angle_alpha   90.00
_cell.angle_beta   90.00
_cell.angle_gamma   90.00
#
_symmetry.space_group_name_H-M   'P 1'
#
loop_
_entity.id
_entity.type
_entity.pdbx_description
1 polymer ?
#
loop_
_entity_poly.entity_id
_entity_poly.type
_entity_poly.pdbx_seq_one_letter_code
_entity_poly.pdbx_strand_id
1 'polypeptide(L)'
;MSSWDGTIEGADRDQRGKEICVYMDYSPNNPADFYENGYPKADYLKNLMLDIWHALEQAGVEMAYIAPGPGEKQVLVEDGTLTPFSYSSNKPWKGRHGILHSSEYNPLKFDDPLQGVTLLASDLTEHKIKPLKAENRIQRLVYQQQHHQEGLARAKADLNTPFEKDDVYASIVQRLTELVGKKGAVTAEEIKGFIEVLKEPNDKSLYHEAFYALGDCGNRIFKDAAANLLNNPAEAQKTLNSLFETIHTEKKTAVAEMMAVLPATSSINQAELEERFDRNPVAFHRLYQRFVLLAQENDTIQREQQSLEQFIQKTFPASYSKLDQDDSLIAARNLLNDYTKNNSGLSRAFTFHWFRHHTNEVNQIVEKIDSGVISSIDQLIGELKEIKLANAKGSLSRRIDFIVFRHAEAQANIAQADQAEIHNAEVEEPIDIVEDTQAFRI
;
A
#
# COMPACT_ATOMS: atom_id res chain seq x y z
N MET A 1 -11.48 -11.76 6.47
CA MET A 1 -10.39 -11.06 5.73
C MET A 1 -9.48 -11.99 4.91
N SER A 2 -9.62 -13.32 4.92
CA SER A 2 -8.65 -14.30 4.38
C SER A 2 -8.62 -14.52 2.86
N SER A 3 -9.10 -13.58 2.03
CA SER A 3 -9.04 -13.72 0.56
C SER A 3 -8.85 -12.38 -0.15
N TRP A 4 -8.00 -11.53 0.42
CA TRP A 4 -7.53 -10.31 -0.24
C TRP A 4 -6.45 -10.70 -1.25
N ASP A 5 -6.88 -11.07 -2.46
CA ASP A 5 -5.98 -11.24 -3.59
C ASP A 5 -6.17 -10.07 -4.57
N GLY A 6 -5.23 -9.11 -4.48
CA GLY A 6 -5.13 -7.96 -5.37
C GLY A 6 -4.60 -8.30 -6.77
N THR A 7 -4.31 -9.58 -7.06
CA THR A 7 -3.64 -10.03 -8.30
C THR A 7 -4.56 -10.63 -9.35
N ILE A 8 -5.86 -10.81 -9.08
CA ILE A 8 -6.81 -11.31 -10.10
C ILE A 8 -6.93 -10.29 -11.24
N GLU A 9 -6.37 -10.63 -12.40
CA GLU A 9 -6.49 -9.88 -13.64
C GLU A 9 -7.96 -9.69 -14.05
N GLY A 10 -8.33 -8.45 -14.39
CA GLY A 10 -9.57 -8.17 -15.12
C GLY A 10 -10.84 -7.93 -14.31
N ALA A 11 -10.81 -8.00 -12.98
CA ALA A 11 -11.97 -7.63 -12.14
C ALA A 11 -11.61 -6.52 -11.14
N ASP A 12 -12.20 -5.35 -11.37
CA ASP A 12 -12.01 -4.15 -10.58
C ASP A 12 -12.52 -4.32 -9.14
N ARG A 13 -12.06 -3.49 -8.20
CA ARG A 13 -12.47 -3.57 -6.78
C ARG A 13 -13.94 -3.21 -6.60
N ASP A 14 -14.43 -2.21 -7.32
CA ASP A 14 -15.83 -1.77 -7.33
C ASP A 14 -16.75 -2.83 -7.95
N GLN A 15 -16.32 -3.45 -9.05
CA GLN A 15 -17.03 -4.52 -9.75
C GLN A 15 -17.14 -5.80 -8.92
N ARG A 16 -16.23 -5.98 -7.96
CA ARG A 16 -16.27 -7.07 -6.97
C ARG A 16 -17.09 -6.72 -5.72
N GLY A 17 -17.72 -5.54 -5.69
CA GLY A 17 -18.50 -5.05 -4.55
C GLY A 17 -17.65 -4.74 -3.32
N LYS A 18 -16.35 -4.50 -3.50
CA LYS A 18 -15.38 -4.31 -2.40
C LYS A 18 -15.07 -2.84 -2.10
N GLU A 19 -15.55 -1.92 -2.94
CA GLU A 19 -15.51 -0.48 -2.72
C GLU A 19 -16.73 0.20 -3.33
N ILE A 20 -17.05 1.39 -2.81
CA ILE A 20 -18.08 2.27 -3.37
C ILE A 20 -17.36 3.50 -3.89
N CYS A 21 -17.30 3.64 -5.22
CA CYS A 21 -16.74 4.84 -5.84
C CYS A 21 -17.83 5.90 -5.99
N VAL A 22 -17.56 7.10 -5.47
CA VAL A 22 -18.41 8.28 -5.67
C VAL A 22 -17.67 9.22 -6.61
N TYR A 23 -18.26 9.46 -7.78
CA TYR A 23 -17.71 10.39 -8.77
C TYR A 23 -18.32 11.78 -8.56
N MET A 24 -17.46 12.79 -8.49
CA MET A 24 -17.88 14.19 -8.37
C MET A 24 -17.79 14.85 -9.75
N ASP A 25 -18.94 15.04 -10.38
CA ASP A 25 -19.01 15.70 -11.68
C ASP A 25 -19.07 17.22 -11.55
N TYR A 26 -18.25 17.91 -12.34
CA TYR A 26 -18.41 19.33 -12.57
C TYR A 26 -19.63 19.60 -13.45
N SER A 27 -20.59 20.37 -12.94
CA SER A 27 -21.67 20.89 -13.76
C SER A 27 -22.04 22.32 -13.32
N PRO A 28 -21.86 23.32 -14.20
CA PRO A 28 -22.10 24.72 -13.87
C PRO A 28 -23.59 25.04 -13.63
N ASN A 29 -24.49 24.12 -13.99
CA ASN A 29 -25.94 24.26 -13.82
C ASN A 29 -26.48 23.54 -12.57
N ASN A 30 -25.60 23.01 -11.72
CA ASN A 30 -26.03 22.31 -10.52
C ASN A 30 -26.67 23.26 -9.50
N PRO A 31 -27.57 22.75 -8.62
CA PRO A 31 -28.27 23.58 -7.66
C PRO A 31 -27.31 24.33 -6.73
N ALA A 32 -27.46 25.65 -6.67
CA ALA A 32 -26.60 26.53 -5.87
C ALA A 32 -26.65 26.23 -4.35
N ASP A 33 -27.65 25.48 -3.87
CA ASP A 33 -27.73 25.06 -2.48
C ASP A 33 -26.60 24.09 -2.12
N PHE A 34 -26.25 23.18 -3.03
CA PHE A 34 -25.26 22.12 -2.82
C PHE A 34 -23.94 22.36 -3.54
N TYR A 35 -23.93 23.22 -4.55
CA TYR A 35 -22.78 23.48 -5.41
C TYR A 35 -22.35 24.95 -5.35
N GLU A 36 -21.05 25.19 -5.43
CA GLU A 36 -20.41 26.49 -5.60
C GLU A 36 -19.46 26.41 -6.79
N ASN A 37 -19.59 27.34 -7.74
CA ASN A 37 -18.81 27.37 -8.98
C ASN A 37 -18.85 26.03 -9.76
N GLY A 38 -19.98 25.32 -9.74
CA GLY A 38 -20.16 24.04 -10.43
C GLY A 38 -19.56 22.81 -9.74
N TYR A 39 -19.02 22.96 -8.52
CA TYR A 39 -18.51 21.89 -7.67
C TYR A 39 -19.28 21.77 -6.36
N PRO A 40 -19.40 20.58 -5.75
CA PRO A 40 -20.03 20.43 -4.44
C PRO A 40 -19.37 21.32 -3.38
N LYS A 41 -20.18 22.00 -2.55
CA LYS A 41 -19.69 22.77 -1.40
C LYS A 41 -19.04 21.84 -0.39
N ALA A 42 -18.00 22.30 0.29
CA ALA A 42 -17.28 21.52 1.30
C ALA A 42 -18.20 21.00 2.44
N ASP A 43 -19.08 21.85 2.97
CA ASP A 43 -20.03 21.42 4.02
C ASP A 43 -21.04 20.39 3.52
N TYR A 44 -21.46 20.49 2.25
CA TYR A 44 -22.34 19.49 1.65
C TYR A 44 -21.63 18.15 1.51
N LEU A 45 -20.38 18.14 1.01
CA LEU A 45 -19.57 16.93 0.90
C LEU A 45 -19.32 16.28 2.26
N LYS A 46 -18.95 17.08 3.27
CA LYS A 46 -18.78 16.62 4.65
C LYS A 46 -20.01 15.87 5.14
N ASN A 47 -21.19 16.48 5.04
CA ASN A 47 -22.44 15.87 5.50
C ASN A 47 -22.77 14.61 4.71
N LEU A 48 -22.60 14.64 3.39
CA LEU A 48 -22.81 13.46 2.54
C LEU A 48 -21.90 12.28 2.96
N MET A 49 -20.62 12.54 3.23
CA MET A 49 -19.68 11.51 3.69
C MET A 49 -20.09 10.95 5.05
N LEU A 50 -20.48 11.81 6.00
CA LEU A 50 -20.93 11.38 7.32
C LEU A 50 -22.24 10.56 7.24
N ASP A 51 -23.18 10.97 6.40
CA ASP A 51 -24.43 10.26 6.16
C ASP A 51 -24.20 8.88 5.54
N ILE A 52 -23.31 8.79 4.54
CA ILE A 52 -22.92 7.50 3.93
C ILE A 52 -22.27 6.60 4.97
N TRP A 53 -21.33 7.11 5.76
CA TRP A 53 -20.67 6.34 6.81
C TRP A 53 -21.70 5.81 7.82
N HIS A 54 -22.57 6.69 8.34
CA HIS A 54 -23.60 6.29 9.28
C HIS A 54 -24.54 5.22 8.68
N ALA A 55 -24.98 5.40 7.44
CA ALA A 55 -25.87 4.45 6.77
C ALA A 55 -25.22 3.07 6.61
N LEU A 56 -23.94 3.01 6.24
CA LEU A 56 -23.18 1.75 6.14
C LEU A 56 -23.05 1.06 7.51
N GLU A 57 -22.78 1.82 8.57
CA GLU A 57 -22.75 1.28 9.94
C GLU A 57 -24.11 0.73 10.37
N GLN A 58 -25.21 1.43 10.10
CA GLN A 58 -26.56 0.96 10.43
C GLN A 58 -26.94 -0.30 9.64
N ALA A 59 -26.46 -0.42 8.39
CA ALA A 59 -26.65 -1.59 7.58
C ALA A 59 -25.78 -2.80 8.02
N GLY A 60 -24.90 -2.61 9.02
CA GLY A 60 -23.99 -3.66 9.48
C GLY A 60 -22.89 -3.99 8.47
N VAL A 61 -22.58 -3.07 7.56
CA VAL A 61 -21.49 -3.24 6.60
C VAL A 61 -20.18 -3.18 7.35
N GLU A 62 -19.41 -4.26 7.28
CA GLU A 62 -18.04 -4.28 7.78
C GLU A 62 -17.17 -3.40 6.88
N MET A 63 -16.81 -2.22 7.37
CA MET A 63 -15.92 -1.31 6.64
C MET A 63 -14.48 -1.80 6.77
N ALA A 64 -13.85 -2.05 5.63
CA ALA A 64 -12.42 -2.28 5.57
C ALA A 64 -11.71 -0.92 5.57
N TYR A 65 -11.05 -0.60 6.68
CA TYR A 65 -10.15 0.55 6.75
C TYR A 65 -8.84 0.07 6.14
N ILE A 66 -8.64 0.30 4.84
CA ILE A 66 -7.40 -0.09 4.14
C ILE A 66 -6.60 1.19 3.91
N ALA A 67 -5.27 1.10 3.87
CA ALA A 67 -4.46 2.22 3.40
C ALA A 67 -4.94 2.67 2.01
N PRO A 68 -5.00 3.99 1.73
CA PRO A 68 -5.30 4.48 0.39
C PRO A 68 -4.30 3.89 -0.61
N GLY A 69 -4.77 3.63 -1.83
CA GLY A 69 -3.89 3.18 -2.90
C GLY A 69 -2.91 4.27 -3.34
N PRO A 70 -1.97 3.93 -4.23
CA PRO A 70 -1.02 4.89 -4.80
C PRO A 70 -1.74 6.03 -5.51
N GLY A 71 -1.39 7.27 -5.16
CA GLY A 71 -2.05 8.48 -5.68
C GLY A 71 -3.38 8.82 -5.01
N GLU A 72 -3.87 7.99 -4.09
CA GLU A 72 -5.00 8.32 -3.22
C GLU A 72 -4.53 8.95 -1.91
N LYS A 73 -5.36 9.80 -1.34
CA LYS A 73 -5.21 10.43 -0.04
C LYS A 73 -6.27 9.86 0.89
N GLN A 74 -5.87 9.51 2.12
CA GLN A 74 -6.81 9.10 3.16
C GLN A 74 -7.52 10.34 3.70
N VAL A 75 -8.83 10.22 3.94
CA VAL A 75 -9.56 11.22 4.71
C VAL A 75 -9.47 10.83 6.19
N LEU A 76 -9.07 11.78 7.02
CA LEU A 76 -8.96 11.60 8.46
C LEU A 76 -9.89 12.59 9.15
N VAL A 77 -10.33 12.24 10.35
CA VAL A 77 -10.82 13.22 11.31
C VAL A 77 -9.63 14.04 11.80
N GLU A 78 -9.84 15.30 12.15
CA GLU A 78 -8.79 16.23 12.59
C GLU A 78 -7.92 15.68 13.73
N ASP A 79 -8.51 14.89 14.63
CA ASP A 79 -7.81 14.26 15.75
C ASP A 79 -6.99 13.00 15.37
N GLY A 80 -6.96 12.65 14.07
CA GLY A 80 -6.30 11.48 13.52
C GLY A 80 -7.16 10.22 13.51
N THR A 81 -8.45 10.31 13.89
CA THR A 81 -9.36 9.17 13.80
C THR A 81 -9.54 8.74 12.35
N LEU A 82 -9.40 7.44 12.11
CA LEU A 82 -9.50 6.84 10.78
C LEU A 82 -10.94 6.86 10.27
N THR A 83 -11.08 7.16 8.98
CA THR A 83 -12.35 7.10 8.26
C THR A 83 -12.27 6.00 7.19
N PRO A 84 -13.42 5.51 6.69
CA PRO A 84 -13.44 4.55 5.59
C PRO A 84 -13.18 5.20 4.23
N PHE A 85 -12.89 6.52 4.17
CA PHE A 85 -12.80 7.26 2.92
C PHE A 85 -11.35 7.48 2.48
N SER A 86 -11.12 7.23 1.19
CA SER A 86 -9.98 7.75 0.44
C SER A 86 -10.47 8.50 -0.79
N TYR A 87 -9.63 9.38 -1.33
CA TYR A 87 -9.94 10.12 -2.54
C TYR A 87 -8.68 10.30 -3.39
N SER A 88 -8.85 10.54 -4.68
CA SER A 88 -7.74 10.91 -5.56
C SER A 88 -8.14 12.13 -6.39
N SER A 89 -7.27 13.13 -6.44
CA SER A 89 -7.44 14.30 -7.32
C SER A 89 -6.99 14.00 -8.76
N ASN A 90 -5.95 13.20 -8.89
CA ASN A 90 -5.33 12.82 -10.14
C ASN A 90 -4.87 11.36 -10.03
N LYS A 91 -5.62 10.39 -10.56
CA LYS A 91 -5.05 9.05 -10.80
C LYS A 91 -4.37 9.11 -12.17
N PRO A 92 -3.03 9.28 -12.29
CA PRO A 92 -2.34 9.06 -13.55
C PRO A 92 -2.25 7.56 -13.79
N TRP A 93 -3.36 6.92 -14.15
CA TRP A 93 -3.38 5.50 -14.48
C TRP A 93 -4.20 5.27 -15.74
N LYS A 94 -3.54 5.47 -16.89
CA LYS A 94 -4.03 4.97 -18.18
C LYS A 94 -4.17 3.45 -18.05
N GLY A 95 -5.40 2.94 -18.06
CA GLY A 95 -5.69 1.54 -18.37
C GLY A 95 -6.23 0.64 -17.26
N ARG A 96 -6.45 1.10 -16.02
CA ARG A 96 -7.15 0.28 -14.99
C ARG A 96 -8.61 0.63 -14.76
N HIS A 97 -9.10 1.71 -15.36
CA HIS A 97 -10.51 2.05 -15.36
C HIS A 97 -10.83 2.72 -16.70
N GLY A 98 -12.09 2.71 -17.11
CA GLY A 98 -12.60 3.68 -18.09
C GLY A 98 -12.58 5.12 -17.56
N ILE A 99 -11.56 5.51 -16.79
CA ILE A 99 -11.34 6.89 -16.34
C ILE A 99 -10.51 7.58 -17.42
N LEU A 100 -11.26 8.41 -18.13
CA LEU A 100 -10.95 9.18 -19.32
C LEU A 100 -9.93 10.30 -19.03
N HIS A 101 -9.41 10.90 -20.10
CA HIS A 101 -8.42 11.97 -20.10
C HIS A 101 -8.65 13.08 -19.05
N SER A 102 -7.60 13.42 -18.31
CA SER A 102 -7.61 14.31 -17.13
C SER A 102 -7.99 15.78 -17.38
N SER A 103 -7.97 16.26 -18.63
CA SER A 103 -8.19 17.68 -18.94
C SER A 103 -9.67 18.08 -19.01
N GLU A 104 -10.60 17.14 -19.15
CA GLU A 104 -12.03 17.46 -19.33
C GLU A 104 -12.82 17.51 -18.00
N TYR A 105 -12.33 16.86 -16.94
CA TYR A 105 -13.10 16.65 -15.68
C TYR A 105 -12.57 17.39 -14.43
N ASN A 106 -11.41 18.06 -14.51
CA ASN A 106 -10.96 19.01 -13.49
C ASN A 106 -10.76 20.43 -14.08
N PRO A 107 -11.83 21.05 -14.65
CA PRO A 107 -11.72 22.33 -15.35
C PRO A 107 -11.24 23.47 -14.44
N LEU A 108 -11.41 23.33 -13.12
CA LEU A 108 -10.95 24.29 -12.12
C LEU A 108 -9.54 24.00 -11.59
N LYS A 109 -8.88 22.93 -12.05
CA LYS A 109 -7.53 22.53 -11.65
C LYS A 109 -7.38 22.43 -10.12
N PHE A 110 -8.35 21.82 -9.45
CA PHE A 110 -8.21 21.53 -8.03
C PHE A 110 -7.03 20.59 -7.79
N ASP A 111 -6.07 21.04 -6.98
CA ASP A 111 -5.02 20.17 -6.45
C ASP A 111 -5.58 19.18 -5.40
N ASP A 112 -6.67 19.60 -4.74
CA ASP A 112 -7.37 18.84 -3.72
C ASP A 112 -8.90 19.00 -3.84
N PRO A 113 -9.64 18.00 -4.36
CA PRO A 113 -11.08 18.09 -4.55
C PRO A 113 -11.86 18.06 -3.22
N LEU A 114 -11.22 17.74 -2.10
CA LEU A 114 -11.79 17.83 -0.77
C LEU A 114 -11.29 19.06 0.01
N GLN A 115 -10.73 20.06 -0.69
CA GLN A 115 -10.30 21.30 -0.06
C GLN A 115 -11.43 21.92 0.77
N GLY A 116 -11.16 22.17 2.06
CA GLY A 116 -12.13 22.75 3.00
C GLY A 116 -13.06 21.72 3.66
N VAL A 117 -13.01 20.44 3.27
CA VAL A 117 -13.70 19.35 3.97
C VAL A 117 -12.86 18.91 5.16
N THR A 118 -13.29 19.28 6.36
CA THR A 118 -12.67 18.82 7.61
C THR A 118 -13.70 18.04 8.41
N LEU A 119 -13.35 16.82 8.83
CA LEU A 119 -14.17 16.02 9.74
C LEU A 119 -13.67 16.23 11.17
N LEU A 120 -14.58 16.55 12.09
CA LEU A 120 -14.30 16.75 13.50
C LEU A 120 -14.84 15.59 14.34
N ALA A 121 -14.28 15.39 15.53
CA ALA A 121 -14.80 14.40 16.48
C ALA A 121 -16.25 14.71 16.93
N SER A 122 -16.62 16.00 16.95
CA SER A 122 -18.01 16.44 17.17
C SER A 122 -18.94 15.95 16.08
N ASP A 123 -18.49 15.93 14.83
CA ASP A 123 -19.29 15.54 13.68
C ASP A 123 -19.68 14.07 13.77
N LEU A 124 -18.72 13.21 14.17
CA LEU A 124 -18.97 11.79 14.42
C LEU A 124 -20.00 11.58 15.52
N THR A 125 -19.92 12.40 16.58
CA THR A 125 -20.85 12.33 17.72
C THR A 125 -22.26 12.76 17.29
N GLU A 126 -22.37 13.86 16.54
CA GLU A 126 -23.64 14.38 16.01
C GLU A 126 -24.32 13.37 15.07
N HIS A 127 -23.54 12.75 14.18
CA HIS A 127 -24.02 11.74 13.23
C HIS A 127 -24.13 10.33 13.85
N LYS A 128 -23.84 10.18 15.15
CA LYS A 128 -23.89 8.89 15.87
C LYS A 128 -23.04 7.79 15.22
N ILE A 129 -21.94 8.19 14.58
CA ILE A 129 -20.95 7.31 13.98
C ILE A 129 -20.10 6.72 15.10
N LYS A 130 -19.77 5.43 15.00
CA LYS A 130 -18.91 4.73 15.96
C LYS A 130 -17.53 4.54 15.36
N PRO A 131 -16.52 5.34 15.77
CA PRO A 131 -15.18 5.21 15.24
C PRO A 131 -14.63 3.79 15.39
N LEU A 132 -13.68 3.45 14.53
CA LEU A 132 -13.00 2.17 14.58
C LEU A 132 -12.41 1.93 15.98
N LYS A 133 -12.75 0.79 16.58
CA LYS A 133 -12.20 0.41 17.88
C LYS A 133 -10.69 0.19 17.78
N ALA A 134 -9.98 0.39 18.88
CA ALA A 134 -8.54 0.16 18.97
C ALA A 134 -8.14 -1.22 18.43
N GLU A 135 -8.85 -2.28 18.83
CA GLU A 135 -8.66 -3.66 18.34
C GLU A 135 -8.59 -3.73 16.81
N ASN A 136 -9.56 -3.15 16.11
CA ASN A 136 -9.62 -3.21 14.66
C ASN A 136 -8.52 -2.36 13.99
N ARG A 137 -8.10 -1.25 14.60
CA ARG A 137 -6.94 -0.46 14.14
C ARG A 137 -5.68 -1.31 14.18
N ILE A 138 -5.50 -2.08 15.25
CA ILE A 138 -4.32 -2.92 15.42
C ILE A 138 -4.35 -4.09 14.43
N GLN A 139 -5.49 -4.77 14.29
CA GLN A 139 -5.64 -5.85 13.31
C GLN A 139 -5.32 -5.38 11.89
N ARG A 140 -5.76 -4.17 11.54
CA ARG A 140 -5.39 -3.52 10.28
C ARG A 140 -3.89 -3.30 10.15
N LEU A 141 -3.24 -2.73 11.18
CA LEU A 141 -1.80 -2.47 11.15
C LEU A 141 -0.99 -3.76 10.97
N VAL A 142 -1.36 -4.82 11.71
CA VAL A 142 -0.76 -6.17 11.57
C VAL A 142 -0.94 -6.68 10.14
N TYR A 143 -2.16 -6.59 9.61
CA TYR A 143 -2.45 -7.00 8.24
C TYR A 143 -1.61 -6.24 7.21
N GLN A 144 -1.51 -4.92 7.34
CA GLN A 144 -0.71 -4.10 6.42
C GLN A 144 0.78 -4.44 6.50
N GLN A 145 1.31 -4.66 7.70
CA GLN A 145 2.71 -5.06 7.88
C GLN A 145 3.00 -6.41 7.23
N GLN A 146 2.13 -7.40 7.44
CA GLN A 146 2.24 -8.72 6.78
C GLN A 146 2.12 -8.60 5.26
N HIS A 147 1.15 -7.84 4.78
CA HIS A 147 0.94 -7.63 3.35
C HIS A 147 2.16 -6.94 2.69
N HIS A 148 2.66 -5.86 3.30
CA HIS A 148 3.86 -5.15 2.85
C HIS A 148 5.08 -6.08 2.80
N GLN A 149 5.28 -6.88 3.85
CA GLN A 149 6.36 -7.86 3.94
C GLN A 149 6.33 -8.90 2.82
N GLU A 150 5.17 -9.54 2.61
CA GLU A 150 5.02 -10.50 1.52
C GLU A 150 5.22 -9.84 0.14
N GLY A 151 4.69 -8.62 -0.03
CA GLY A 151 4.89 -7.83 -1.23
C GLY A 151 6.36 -7.52 -1.49
N LEU A 152 7.10 -7.18 -0.43
CA LEU A 152 8.53 -6.91 -0.47
C LEU A 152 9.34 -8.17 -0.76
N ALA A 153 9.01 -9.30 -0.16
CA ALA A 153 9.64 -10.59 -0.46
C ALA A 153 9.46 -10.96 -1.94
N ARG A 154 8.24 -10.84 -2.47
CA ARG A 154 7.95 -11.05 -3.91
C ARG A 154 8.72 -10.08 -4.80
N ALA A 155 8.75 -8.79 -4.45
CA ALA A 155 9.50 -7.79 -5.22
C ALA A 155 11.01 -8.05 -5.21
N LYS A 156 11.58 -8.48 -4.08
CA LYS A 156 12.99 -8.90 -4.00
C LYS A 156 13.27 -10.15 -4.83
N ALA A 157 12.37 -11.14 -4.82
CA ALA A 157 12.50 -12.33 -5.66
C ALA A 157 12.49 -11.97 -7.15
N ASP A 158 11.57 -11.09 -7.57
CA ASP A 158 11.51 -10.58 -8.94
C ASP A 158 12.76 -9.76 -9.29
N LEU A 159 13.28 -8.97 -8.35
CA LEU A 159 14.52 -8.21 -8.50
C LEU A 159 15.74 -9.10 -8.66
N ASN A 160 15.75 -10.31 -8.10
CA ASN A 160 16.86 -11.25 -8.24
C ASN A 160 16.70 -12.14 -9.48
N THR A 161 15.47 -12.35 -9.94
CA THR A 161 15.18 -13.15 -11.15
C THR A 161 15.60 -12.40 -12.41
N PRO A 162 16.41 -12.98 -13.32
CA PRO A 162 16.74 -12.35 -14.59
C PRO A 162 15.48 -12.04 -15.41
N PHE A 163 15.36 -10.83 -15.94
CA PHE A 163 14.23 -10.50 -16.81
C PHE A 163 14.34 -11.26 -18.14
N GLU A 164 13.20 -11.80 -18.59
CA GLU A 164 13.07 -12.33 -19.95
C GLU A 164 13.35 -11.21 -20.94
N LYS A 165 14.22 -11.50 -21.92
CA LYS A 165 14.62 -10.53 -22.93
C LYS A 165 13.42 -10.16 -23.80
N ASP A 166 13.15 -8.88 -23.94
CA ASP A 166 12.23 -8.36 -24.95
C ASP A 166 12.96 -8.26 -26.29
N ASP A 167 12.77 -9.26 -27.15
CA ASP A 167 13.47 -9.35 -28.43
C ASP A 167 13.15 -8.18 -29.37
N VAL A 168 11.94 -7.62 -29.27
CA VAL A 168 11.52 -6.49 -30.10
C VAL A 168 12.26 -5.23 -29.67
N TYR A 169 12.25 -4.92 -28.36
CA TYR A 169 12.99 -3.79 -27.81
C TYR A 169 14.49 -3.91 -28.09
N ALA A 170 15.07 -5.09 -27.83
CA ALA A 170 16.49 -5.34 -28.07
C ALA A 170 16.87 -5.14 -29.55
N SER A 171 16.05 -5.62 -30.48
CA SER A 171 16.26 -5.45 -31.93
C SER A 171 16.26 -3.96 -32.33
N ILE A 172 15.32 -3.18 -31.80
CA ILE A 172 15.25 -1.74 -32.06
C ILE A 172 16.46 -1.00 -31.51
N VAL A 173 16.84 -1.25 -30.25
CA VAL A 173 17.98 -0.57 -29.61
C VAL A 173 19.29 -0.93 -30.31
N GLN A 174 19.48 -2.21 -30.66
CA GLN A 174 20.63 -2.65 -31.45
C GLN A 174 20.70 -1.90 -32.78
N ARG A 175 19.58 -1.89 -33.55
CA ARG A 175 19.56 -1.26 -34.86
C ARG A 175 19.77 0.25 -34.78
N LEU A 176 19.18 0.91 -33.79
CA LEU A 176 19.37 2.33 -33.53
C LEU A 176 20.85 2.64 -33.23
N THR A 177 21.49 1.83 -32.38
CA THR A 177 22.90 1.98 -32.01
C THR A 177 23.82 1.86 -33.23
N GLU A 178 23.56 0.88 -34.10
CA GLU A 178 24.30 0.71 -35.36
C GLU A 178 24.18 1.95 -36.27
N LEU A 179 22.97 2.50 -36.42
CA LEU A 179 22.71 3.64 -37.28
C LEU A 179 23.30 4.95 -36.71
N VAL A 180 23.24 5.14 -35.39
CA VAL A 180 23.83 6.31 -34.71
C VAL A 180 25.36 6.27 -34.77
N GLY A 181 25.97 5.08 -34.62
CA GLY A 181 27.42 4.89 -34.64
C GLY A 181 28.06 4.87 -36.03
N LYS A 182 27.26 4.90 -37.11
CA LYS A 182 27.74 4.75 -38.47
C LYS A 182 28.62 5.95 -38.90
N LYS A 183 29.78 5.65 -39.50
CA LYS A 183 30.62 6.66 -40.16
C LYS A 183 30.07 6.94 -41.56
N GLY A 184 29.44 8.09 -41.76
CA GLY A 184 28.87 8.52 -43.04
C GLY A 184 27.36 8.76 -42.96
N ALA A 185 26.74 9.14 -44.07
CA ALA A 185 25.30 9.36 -44.12
C ALA A 185 24.52 8.04 -44.03
N VAL A 186 23.40 8.05 -43.30
CA VAL A 186 22.44 6.94 -43.29
C VAL A 186 21.71 6.90 -44.63
N THR A 187 21.62 5.73 -45.24
CA THR A 187 20.98 5.53 -46.55
C THR A 187 19.46 5.44 -46.43
N ALA A 188 18.74 5.68 -47.53
CA ALA A 188 17.28 5.58 -47.56
C ALA A 188 16.78 4.16 -47.24
N GLU A 189 17.49 3.14 -47.70
CA GLU A 189 17.19 1.73 -47.43
C GLU A 189 17.36 1.39 -45.95
N GLU A 190 18.38 1.94 -45.28
CA GLU A 190 18.58 1.76 -43.85
C GLU A 190 17.49 2.43 -43.01
N ILE A 191 17.09 3.64 -43.40
CA ILE A 191 15.97 4.36 -42.77
C ILE A 191 14.68 3.54 -42.94
N LYS A 192 14.42 3.04 -44.15
CA LYS A 192 13.25 2.21 -44.45
C LYS A 192 13.24 0.94 -43.58
N GLY A 193 14.37 0.23 -43.51
CA GLY A 193 14.50 -0.95 -42.68
C GLY A 193 14.27 -0.67 -41.19
N PHE A 194 14.79 0.45 -40.67
CA PHE A 194 14.51 0.84 -39.28
C PHE A 194 13.04 1.17 -39.03
N ILE A 195 12.39 1.91 -39.96
CA ILE A 195 10.95 2.19 -39.88
C ILE A 195 10.13 0.88 -39.88
N GLU A 196 10.53 -0.13 -40.65
CA GLU A 196 9.88 -1.44 -40.66
C GLU A 196 9.98 -2.13 -39.29
N VAL A 197 11.15 -2.12 -38.64
CA VAL A 197 11.32 -2.64 -37.27
C VAL A 197 10.45 -1.87 -36.26
N LEU A 198 10.28 -0.55 -36.42
CA LEU A 198 9.36 0.24 -35.59
C LEU A 198 7.87 -0.08 -35.85
N LYS A 199 7.55 -0.67 -37.00
CA LYS A 199 6.18 -1.05 -37.39
C LYS A 199 5.83 -2.50 -37.06
N GLU A 200 6.81 -3.42 -37.05
CA GLU A 200 6.59 -4.82 -36.64
C GLU A 200 5.80 -4.99 -35.33
N PRO A 201 6.07 -4.24 -34.25
CA PRO A 201 5.26 -4.32 -33.04
C PRO A 201 3.83 -3.79 -33.21
N ASN A 202 3.56 -2.89 -34.16
CA ASN A 202 2.26 -2.27 -34.37
C ASN A 202 1.27 -3.13 -35.18
N ASP A 203 1.73 -4.11 -35.96
CA ASP A 203 0.86 -4.95 -36.82
C ASP A 203 0.29 -6.19 -36.10
N LYS A 204 0.80 -6.56 -34.91
CA LYS A 204 0.25 -7.68 -34.11
C LYS A 204 -0.36 -7.27 -32.77
N SER A 205 -0.06 -6.08 -32.25
CA SER A 205 -0.90 -5.42 -31.24
C SER A 205 -0.64 -3.92 -31.32
N LEU A 206 -1.69 -3.10 -31.32
CA LEU A 206 -1.57 -1.64 -31.17
C LEU A 206 -0.95 -1.22 -29.80
N TYR A 207 -0.41 -2.16 -29.03
CA TYR A 207 -0.14 -2.10 -27.60
C TYR A 207 1.08 -2.94 -27.18
N HIS A 208 2.18 -2.93 -27.92
CA HIS A 208 3.40 -3.60 -27.41
C HIS A 208 3.90 -2.85 -26.16
N GLU A 209 3.77 -3.49 -25.00
CA GLU A 209 3.84 -2.85 -23.68
C GLU A 209 5.20 -2.16 -23.42
N ALA A 210 6.29 -2.65 -24.02
CA ALA A 210 7.64 -2.07 -23.90
C ALA A 210 7.73 -0.60 -24.32
N PHE A 211 6.97 -0.21 -25.34
CA PHE A 211 6.96 1.19 -25.77
C PHE A 211 6.10 2.07 -24.88
N TYR A 212 5.18 1.50 -24.10
CA TYR A 212 4.44 2.24 -23.08
C TYR A 212 5.22 2.33 -21.78
N ALA A 213 6.09 1.36 -21.51
CA ALA A 213 6.92 1.34 -20.32
C ALA A 213 7.92 2.51 -20.29
N LEU A 214 8.40 2.97 -21.46
CA LEU A 214 9.19 4.21 -21.62
C LEU A 214 8.38 5.52 -21.37
N GLY A 215 7.35 5.44 -20.54
CA GLY A 215 6.45 6.53 -20.15
C GLY A 215 5.52 7.04 -21.25
N ASP A 216 4.89 8.20 -20.99
CA ASP A 216 4.05 8.95 -21.94
C ASP A 216 4.78 9.30 -23.26
N CYS A 217 6.09 9.15 -23.25
CA CYS A 217 6.98 9.48 -24.32
C CYS A 217 7.17 8.30 -25.28
N GLY A 218 7.19 7.04 -24.84
CA GLY A 218 7.71 5.94 -25.68
C GLY A 218 6.95 5.72 -27.01
N ASN A 219 5.64 5.44 -27.00
CA ASN A 219 4.88 5.25 -28.24
C ASN A 219 4.89 6.52 -29.13
N ARG A 220 4.84 7.71 -28.52
CA ARG A 220 4.89 8.98 -29.25
C ARG A 220 6.26 9.22 -29.88
N ILE A 221 7.33 8.95 -29.16
CA ILE A 221 8.71 9.10 -29.62
C ILE A 221 8.95 8.21 -30.85
N PHE A 222 8.55 6.94 -30.82
CA PHE A 222 8.76 6.06 -31.97
C PHE A 222 7.87 6.43 -33.16
N LYS A 223 6.62 6.83 -32.92
CA LYS A 223 5.72 7.35 -33.98
C LYS A 223 6.24 8.63 -34.61
N ASP A 224 6.66 9.59 -33.79
CA ASP A 224 7.20 10.87 -34.24
C ASP A 224 8.54 10.67 -34.97
N ALA A 225 9.40 9.78 -34.46
CA ALA A 225 10.65 9.41 -35.13
C ALA A 225 10.38 8.76 -36.48
N ALA A 226 9.46 7.78 -36.56
CA ALA A 226 9.09 7.13 -37.81
C ALA A 226 8.51 8.13 -38.82
N ALA A 227 7.62 9.03 -38.39
CA ALA A 227 7.04 10.07 -39.24
C ALA A 227 8.11 11.07 -39.73
N ASN A 228 9.00 11.51 -38.86
CA ASN A 228 10.10 12.42 -39.22
C ASN A 228 11.08 11.77 -40.19
N LEU A 229 11.45 10.51 -39.96
CA LEU A 229 12.32 9.74 -40.86
C LEU A 229 11.70 9.55 -42.24
N LEU A 230 10.39 9.33 -42.31
CA LEU A 230 9.66 9.18 -43.57
C LEU A 230 9.58 10.50 -44.35
N ASN A 231 9.30 11.61 -43.66
CA ASN A 231 9.03 12.90 -44.30
C ASN A 231 10.31 13.72 -44.56
N ASN A 232 11.36 13.54 -43.75
CA ASN A 232 12.58 14.35 -43.76
C ASN A 232 13.85 13.48 -43.71
N PRO A 233 14.13 12.63 -44.72
CA PRO A 233 15.28 11.72 -44.70
C PRO A 233 16.63 12.45 -44.64
N ALA A 234 16.70 13.71 -45.09
CA ALA A 234 17.89 14.55 -44.96
C ALA A 234 18.25 14.88 -43.49
N GLU A 235 17.28 14.84 -42.58
CA GLU A 235 17.48 15.03 -41.13
C GLU A 235 17.59 13.70 -40.36
N ALA A 236 17.66 12.56 -41.04
CA ALA A 236 17.56 11.25 -40.40
C ALA A 236 18.57 11.03 -39.27
N GLN A 237 19.83 11.44 -39.48
CA GLN A 237 20.86 11.31 -38.43
C GLN A 237 20.49 12.08 -37.16
N LYS A 238 19.95 13.29 -37.31
CA LYS A 238 19.52 14.13 -36.19
C LYS A 238 18.34 13.48 -35.45
N THR A 239 17.37 12.95 -36.18
CA THR A 239 16.23 12.22 -35.60
C THR A 239 16.68 10.97 -34.84
N LEU A 240 17.58 10.16 -35.42
CA LEU A 240 18.11 8.96 -34.79
C LEU A 240 18.93 9.27 -33.53
N ASN A 241 19.80 10.28 -33.60
CA ASN A 241 20.56 10.73 -32.43
C ASN A 241 19.63 11.22 -31.32
N SER A 242 18.61 12.01 -31.66
CA SER A 242 17.62 12.49 -30.69
C SER A 242 16.86 11.32 -30.03
N LEU A 243 16.47 10.32 -30.83
CA LEU A 243 15.80 9.12 -30.33
C LEU A 243 16.69 8.35 -29.35
N PHE A 244 17.96 8.14 -29.71
CA PHE A 244 18.94 7.44 -28.89
C PHE A 244 19.19 8.15 -27.55
N GLU A 245 19.43 9.46 -27.58
CA GLU A 245 19.61 10.26 -26.36
C GLU A 245 18.37 10.24 -25.45
N THR A 246 17.18 10.20 -26.05
CA THR A 246 15.93 10.12 -25.27
C THR A 246 15.82 8.77 -24.55
N ILE A 247 16.07 7.65 -25.24
CA ILE A 247 16.05 6.31 -24.62
C ILE A 247 17.10 6.21 -23.51
N HIS A 248 18.31 6.73 -23.75
CA HIS A 248 19.39 6.73 -22.76
C HIS A 248 19.07 7.58 -21.53
N THR A 249 18.43 8.73 -21.74
CA THR A 249 17.96 9.61 -20.65
C THR A 249 16.87 8.92 -19.82
N GLU A 250 15.91 8.27 -20.49
CA GLU A 250 14.84 7.52 -19.81
C GLU A 250 15.42 6.39 -18.96
N LYS A 251 16.36 5.60 -19.51
CA LYS A 251 17.05 4.55 -18.75
C LYS A 251 17.72 5.11 -17.50
N LYS A 252 18.50 6.18 -17.62
CA LYS A 252 19.18 6.79 -16.48
C LYS A 252 18.21 7.27 -15.42
N THR A 253 17.11 7.91 -15.82
CA THR A 253 16.05 8.37 -14.92
C THR A 253 15.40 7.19 -14.22
N ALA A 254 14.94 6.18 -14.96
CA ALA A 254 14.27 5.00 -14.40
C ALA A 254 15.18 4.22 -13.44
N VAL A 255 16.47 4.05 -13.77
CA VAL A 255 17.44 3.41 -12.88
C VAL A 255 17.69 4.24 -11.63
N ALA A 256 17.86 5.56 -11.75
CA ALA A 256 18.05 6.44 -10.59
C ALA A 256 16.83 6.42 -9.67
N GLU A 257 15.62 6.46 -10.24
CA GLU A 257 14.36 6.35 -9.49
C GLU A 257 14.23 4.99 -8.79
N MET A 258 14.54 3.89 -9.48
CA MET A 258 14.58 2.56 -8.89
C MET A 258 15.56 2.50 -7.71
N MET A 259 16.79 2.98 -7.89
CA MET A 259 17.80 3.05 -6.83
C MET A 259 17.31 3.85 -5.61
N ALA A 260 16.52 4.90 -5.82
CA ALA A 260 15.99 5.72 -4.73
C ALA A 260 14.88 5.04 -3.92
N VAL A 261 14.15 4.08 -4.50
CA VAL A 261 13.04 3.38 -3.84
C VAL A 261 13.40 1.97 -3.38
N LEU A 262 14.56 1.45 -3.78
CA LEU A 262 15.02 0.14 -3.33
C LEU A 262 15.28 0.14 -1.80
N PRO A 263 15.00 -0.97 -1.12
CA PRO A 263 15.35 -1.12 0.29
C PRO A 263 16.85 -0.97 0.50
N ALA A 264 17.28 -0.36 1.60
CA ALA A 264 18.69 -0.21 1.96
C ALA A 264 19.45 -1.55 2.06
N THR A 265 18.73 -2.67 2.23
CA THR A 265 19.30 -4.03 2.25
C THR A 265 19.55 -4.60 0.84
N SER A 266 19.19 -3.90 -0.22
CA SER A 266 19.38 -4.37 -1.60
C SER A 266 20.86 -4.34 -1.97
N SER A 267 21.37 -5.46 -2.47
CA SER A 267 22.77 -5.57 -2.94
C SER A 267 22.94 -5.23 -4.42
N ILE A 268 21.85 -5.02 -5.15
CA ILE A 268 21.90 -4.74 -6.58
C ILE A 268 22.55 -3.38 -6.84
N ASN A 269 23.47 -3.32 -7.80
CA ASN A 269 24.14 -2.08 -8.17
C ASN A 269 23.49 -1.43 -9.41
N GLN A 270 23.89 -0.19 -9.70
CA GLN A 270 23.35 0.58 -10.82
C GLN A 270 23.54 -0.12 -12.17
N ALA A 271 24.69 -0.74 -12.42
CA ALA A 271 24.99 -1.39 -13.70
C ALA A 271 24.09 -2.62 -13.93
N GLU A 272 23.82 -3.40 -12.89
CA GLU A 272 22.88 -4.53 -12.96
C GLU A 272 21.44 -4.07 -13.26
N LEU A 273 21.02 -2.93 -12.69
CA LEU A 273 19.72 -2.33 -13.02
C LEU A 273 19.67 -1.80 -14.46
N GLU A 274 20.75 -1.20 -14.96
CA GLU A 274 20.85 -0.76 -16.35
C GLU A 274 20.75 -1.97 -17.31
N GLU A 275 21.42 -3.09 -17.00
CA GLU A 275 21.31 -4.33 -17.79
C GLU A 275 19.87 -4.87 -17.79
N ARG A 276 19.20 -4.86 -16.63
CA ARG A 276 17.80 -5.30 -16.50
C ARG A 276 16.86 -4.41 -17.32
N PHE A 277 17.06 -3.10 -17.29
CA PHE A 277 16.31 -2.17 -18.12
C PHE A 277 16.53 -2.46 -19.61
N ASP A 278 17.78 -2.62 -20.03
CA ASP A 278 18.14 -2.90 -21.43
C ASP A 278 17.56 -4.25 -21.92
N ARG A 279 17.41 -5.23 -21.02
CA ARG A 279 16.75 -6.51 -21.32
C ARG A 279 15.25 -6.38 -21.51
N ASN A 280 14.57 -5.70 -20.60
CA ASN A 280 13.11 -5.60 -20.61
C ASN A 280 12.63 -4.37 -19.81
N PRO A 281 12.40 -3.23 -20.47
CA PRO A 281 11.96 -2.02 -19.78
C PRO A 281 10.55 -2.18 -19.17
N VAL A 282 9.66 -3.04 -19.72
CA VAL A 282 8.33 -3.29 -19.12
C VAL A 282 8.45 -3.92 -17.76
N ALA A 283 9.18 -5.04 -17.70
CA ALA A 283 9.39 -5.77 -16.45
C ALA A 283 10.08 -4.87 -15.43
N PHE A 284 11.06 -4.07 -15.88
CA PHE A 284 11.73 -3.07 -15.05
C PHE A 284 10.75 -2.07 -14.45
N HIS A 285 9.94 -1.39 -15.27
CA HIS A 285 9.01 -0.38 -14.80
C HIS A 285 7.90 -0.97 -13.92
N ARG A 286 7.41 -2.19 -14.21
CA ARG A 286 6.46 -2.90 -13.34
C ARG A 286 7.05 -3.17 -11.95
N LEU A 287 8.31 -3.61 -11.91
CA LEU A 287 9.00 -3.86 -10.66
C LEU A 287 9.26 -2.56 -9.90
N TYR A 288 9.71 -1.52 -10.59
CA TYR A 288 9.90 -0.19 -10.01
C TYR A 288 8.60 0.34 -9.39
N GLN A 289 7.49 0.28 -10.13
CA GLN A 289 6.18 0.66 -9.62
C GLN A 289 5.84 -0.12 -8.36
N ARG A 290 6.08 -1.43 -8.32
CA ARG A 290 5.84 -2.25 -7.13
C ARG A 290 6.66 -1.74 -5.92
N PHE A 291 7.94 -1.42 -6.09
CA PHE A 291 8.74 -0.84 -5.02
C PHE A 291 8.24 0.53 -4.56
N VAL A 292 7.80 1.39 -5.48
CA VAL A 292 7.14 2.67 -5.13
C VAL A 292 5.90 2.43 -4.27
N LEU A 293 5.07 1.45 -4.62
CA LEU A 293 3.86 1.12 -3.84
C LEU A 293 4.21 0.63 -2.44
N LEU A 294 5.22 -0.23 -2.34
CA LEU A 294 5.68 -0.77 -1.06
C LEU A 294 6.28 0.32 -0.17
N ALA A 295 7.05 1.25 -0.74
CA ALA A 295 7.57 2.41 0.01
C ALA A 295 6.43 3.27 0.57
N GLN A 296 5.41 3.58 -0.25
CA GLN A 296 4.22 4.33 0.19
C GLN A 296 3.40 3.59 1.26
N GLU A 297 3.27 2.27 1.12
CA GLU A 297 2.61 1.41 2.10
C GLU A 297 3.36 1.43 3.43
N ASN A 298 4.69 1.29 3.41
CA ASN A 298 5.55 1.38 4.59
C ASN A 298 5.43 2.73 5.31
N ASP A 299 5.46 3.84 4.56
CA ASP A 299 5.25 5.18 5.14
C ASP A 299 3.88 5.32 5.80
N THR A 300 2.86 4.67 5.24
CA THR A 300 1.50 4.65 5.81
C THR A 300 1.44 3.81 7.08
N ILE A 301 2.08 2.63 7.08
CA ILE A 301 2.24 1.76 8.25
C ILE A 301 2.93 2.54 9.39
N GLN A 302 4.03 3.24 9.11
CA GLN A 302 4.78 3.99 10.11
C GLN A 302 3.95 5.13 10.73
N ARG A 303 3.22 5.89 9.90
CA ARG A 303 2.32 6.95 10.39
C ARG A 303 1.18 6.39 11.24
N GLU A 304 0.61 5.27 10.84
CA GLU A 304 -0.44 4.61 11.61
C GLU A 304 0.08 4.06 12.94
N GLN A 305 1.25 3.44 12.94
CA GLN A 305 1.93 2.98 14.16
C GLN A 305 2.16 4.15 15.12
N GLN A 306 2.72 5.27 14.63
CA GLN A 306 2.93 6.47 15.45
C GLN A 306 1.61 7.06 15.99
N SER A 307 0.57 7.12 15.15
CA SER A 307 -0.77 7.57 15.57
C SER A 307 -1.35 6.67 16.66
N LEU A 308 -1.16 5.36 16.52
CA LEU A 308 -1.61 4.36 17.46
C LEU A 308 -0.87 4.48 18.80
N GLU A 309 0.46 4.62 18.78
CA GLU A 309 1.29 4.89 19.98
C GLU A 309 0.81 6.13 20.74
N GLN A 310 0.56 7.23 20.03
CA GLN A 310 0.01 8.44 20.64
C GLN A 310 -1.38 8.22 21.22
N PHE A 311 -2.24 7.50 20.51
CA PHE A 311 -3.57 7.12 21.01
C PHE A 311 -3.45 6.32 22.31
N ILE A 312 -2.50 5.39 22.41
CA ILE A 312 -2.26 4.58 23.60
C ILE A 312 -1.78 5.43 24.76
N GLN A 313 -0.78 6.29 24.53
CA GLN A 313 -0.26 7.18 25.56
C GLN A 313 -1.34 8.12 26.11
N LYS A 314 -2.29 8.56 25.27
CA LYS A 314 -3.45 9.37 25.69
C LYS A 314 -4.53 8.56 26.40
N THR A 315 -4.76 7.31 25.97
CA THR A 315 -5.92 6.51 26.40
C THR A 315 -5.64 5.67 27.65
N PHE A 316 -4.43 5.14 27.78
CA PHE A 316 -4.06 4.21 28.85
C PHE A 316 -3.13 4.88 29.87
N PRO A 317 -3.33 4.64 31.18
CA PRO A 317 -2.43 5.15 32.20
C PRO A 317 -1.01 4.63 32.01
N ALA A 318 0.00 5.48 32.20
CA ALA A 318 1.41 5.08 32.15
C ALA A 318 1.79 3.94 33.13
N SER A 319 0.95 3.70 34.15
CA SER A 319 1.12 2.55 35.04
C SER A 319 0.87 1.20 34.37
N TYR A 320 0.17 1.15 33.24
CA TYR A 320 -0.09 -0.10 32.52
C TYR A 320 1.21 -0.61 31.90
N SER A 321 1.94 0.25 31.18
CA SER A 321 3.26 -0.08 30.61
C SER A 321 4.30 -0.50 31.66
N LYS A 322 4.16 -0.08 32.93
CA LYS A 322 5.03 -0.54 34.01
C LYS A 322 4.73 -1.98 34.45
N LEU A 323 3.47 -2.40 34.34
CA LEU A 323 2.98 -3.72 34.73
C LEU A 323 3.06 -4.72 33.57
N ASP A 324 3.24 -4.22 32.35
CA ASP A 324 3.29 -4.99 31.11
C ASP A 324 4.48 -4.52 30.26
N GLN A 325 5.66 -5.01 30.64
CA GLN A 325 6.93 -4.58 30.03
C GLN A 325 7.27 -5.38 28.75
N ASP A 326 6.88 -6.66 28.69
CA ASP A 326 7.45 -7.60 27.71
C ASP A 326 6.40 -8.40 26.89
N ASP A 327 5.15 -7.92 26.80
CA ASP A 327 4.04 -8.60 26.08
C ASP A 327 3.89 -10.10 26.43
N SER A 328 4.21 -10.44 27.67
CA SER A 328 4.15 -11.82 28.15
C SER A 328 2.80 -12.11 28.78
N LEU A 329 2.41 -13.37 28.77
CA LEU A 329 1.26 -13.84 29.55
C LEU A 329 1.35 -13.44 31.03
N ILE A 330 2.57 -13.38 31.57
CA ILE A 330 2.86 -12.94 32.94
C ILE A 330 2.55 -11.44 33.12
N ALA A 331 2.93 -10.61 32.15
CA ALA A 331 2.65 -9.19 32.15
C ALA A 331 1.13 -8.91 32.09
N ALA A 332 0.42 -9.54 31.16
CA ALA A 332 -1.04 -9.45 31.07
C ALA A 332 -1.72 -9.92 32.38
N ARG A 333 -1.24 -11.05 32.94
CA ARG A 333 -1.68 -11.56 34.25
C ARG A 333 -1.47 -10.55 35.37
N ASN A 334 -0.33 -9.85 35.41
CA ASN A 334 -0.05 -8.81 36.41
C ASN A 334 -1.00 -7.62 36.27
N LEU A 335 -1.32 -7.20 35.05
CA LEU A 335 -2.26 -6.12 34.79
C LEU A 335 -3.70 -6.46 35.26
N LEU A 336 -4.14 -7.70 35.00
CA LEU A 336 -5.43 -8.23 35.48
C LEU A 336 -5.45 -8.40 37.01
N ASN A 337 -4.35 -8.85 37.58
CA ASN A 337 -4.21 -9.01 39.02
C ASN A 337 -4.17 -7.64 39.75
N ASP A 338 -3.63 -6.59 39.13
CA ASP A 338 -3.77 -5.21 39.62
C ASP A 338 -5.24 -4.73 39.59
N TYR A 339 -6.01 -5.18 38.59
CA TYR A 339 -7.45 -4.91 38.56
C TYR A 339 -8.18 -5.58 39.73
N THR A 340 -7.81 -6.79 40.11
CA THR A 340 -8.45 -7.48 41.24
C THR A 340 -7.83 -7.15 42.60
N LYS A 341 -6.66 -6.51 42.60
CA LYS A 341 -5.80 -6.20 43.75
C LYS A 341 -5.43 -7.47 44.54
N ASN A 342 -4.92 -8.51 43.88
CA ASN A 342 -4.62 -9.81 44.51
C ASN A 342 -5.83 -10.43 45.21
N ASN A 343 -7.04 -10.21 44.69
CA ASN A 343 -8.28 -10.57 45.35
C ASN A 343 -8.48 -9.97 46.77
N SER A 344 -7.70 -8.96 47.17
CA SER A 344 -7.79 -8.35 48.49
C SER A 344 -8.94 -7.33 48.54
N GLY A 345 -10.03 -7.70 49.21
CA GLY A 345 -11.15 -6.79 49.49
C GLY A 345 -10.71 -5.51 50.23
N LEU A 346 -9.75 -5.63 51.16
CA LEU A 346 -9.17 -4.51 51.91
C LEU A 346 -8.32 -3.60 51.03
N SER A 347 -7.57 -4.11 50.05
CA SER A 347 -6.81 -3.23 49.14
C SER A 347 -7.72 -2.50 48.13
N ARG A 348 -8.84 -3.12 47.75
CA ARG A 348 -9.90 -2.46 46.94
C ARG A 348 -10.64 -1.38 47.73
N ALA A 349 -10.78 -1.58 49.04
CA ALA A 349 -11.37 -0.63 49.98
C ALA A 349 -10.67 0.74 49.98
N PHE A 350 -9.36 0.71 50.18
CA PHE A 350 -8.53 1.91 50.31
C PHE A 350 -8.35 2.70 49.02
N THR A 351 -8.77 2.14 47.88
CA THR A 351 -8.76 2.84 46.59
C THR A 351 -10.16 3.31 46.17
N PHE A 352 -11.17 3.23 47.04
CA PHE A 352 -12.58 3.58 46.76
C PHE A 352 -13.22 2.80 45.59
N HIS A 353 -12.72 1.60 45.28
CA HIS A 353 -13.22 0.75 44.17
C HIS A 353 -14.10 -0.42 44.67
N TRP A 354 -15.02 -0.13 45.58
CA TRP A 354 -15.83 -1.13 46.28
C TRP A 354 -16.79 -1.94 45.40
N PHE A 355 -17.12 -1.45 44.20
CA PHE A 355 -18.08 -2.05 43.27
C PHE A 355 -17.46 -2.36 41.90
N ARG A 356 -16.35 -3.13 41.87
CA ARG A 356 -15.86 -3.69 40.61
C ARG A 356 -16.65 -4.96 40.28
N HIS A 357 -17.62 -4.83 39.37
CA HIS A 357 -18.56 -5.88 38.98
C HIS A 357 -17.90 -7.18 38.50
N HIS A 358 -16.70 -7.11 37.92
CA HIS A 358 -16.06 -8.24 37.26
C HIS A 358 -14.86 -8.85 38.00
N THR A 359 -14.74 -8.60 39.30
CA THR A 359 -13.58 -9.05 40.06
C THR A 359 -13.49 -10.57 40.18
N ASN A 360 -14.61 -11.26 40.34
CA ASN A 360 -14.64 -12.72 40.45
C ASN A 360 -14.26 -13.39 39.13
N GLU A 361 -14.83 -12.95 38.00
CA GLU A 361 -14.53 -13.50 36.67
C GLU A 361 -13.06 -13.28 36.31
N VAL A 362 -12.52 -12.08 36.54
CA VAL A 362 -11.10 -11.79 36.28
C VAL A 362 -10.17 -12.60 37.20
N ASN A 363 -10.54 -12.80 38.47
CA ASN A 363 -9.75 -13.66 39.36
C ASN A 363 -9.70 -15.10 38.87
N GLN A 364 -10.82 -15.66 38.40
CA GLN A 364 -10.85 -17.01 37.83
C GLN A 364 -9.93 -17.11 36.61
N ILE A 365 -9.89 -16.09 35.76
CA ILE A 365 -8.96 -16.04 34.63
C ILE A 365 -7.50 -16.01 35.12
N VAL A 366 -7.18 -15.19 36.14
CA VAL A 366 -5.83 -15.17 36.74
C VAL A 366 -5.46 -16.54 37.32
N GLU A 367 -6.38 -17.22 38.02
CA GLU A 367 -6.17 -18.58 38.54
C GLU A 367 -5.96 -19.60 37.42
N LYS A 368 -6.68 -19.49 36.29
CA LYS A 368 -6.46 -20.31 35.09
C LYS A 368 -5.06 -20.09 34.49
N ILE A 369 -4.55 -18.86 34.50
CA ILE A 369 -3.16 -18.58 34.07
C ILE A 369 -2.18 -19.22 35.06
N ASP A 370 -2.36 -18.99 36.36
CA ASP A 370 -1.47 -19.49 37.42
C ASP A 370 -1.41 -21.02 37.48
N SER A 371 -2.51 -21.70 37.12
CA SER A 371 -2.60 -23.16 37.02
C SER A 371 -2.16 -23.73 35.66
N GLY A 372 -1.79 -22.89 34.70
CA GLY A 372 -1.36 -23.29 33.36
C GLY A 372 -2.48 -23.74 32.42
N VAL A 373 -3.75 -23.54 32.79
CA VAL A 373 -4.92 -23.80 31.92
C VAL A 373 -4.95 -22.82 30.75
N ILE A 374 -4.65 -21.55 31.01
CA ILE A 374 -4.38 -20.55 29.98
C ILE A 374 -2.86 -20.47 29.84
N SER A 375 -2.35 -20.86 28.68
CA SER A 375 -0.91 -20.95 28.41
C SER A 375 -0.43 -19.99 27.32
N SER A 376 -1.33 -19.22 26.69
CA SER A 376 -0.99 -18.19 25.71
C SER A 376 -1.85 -16.94 25.86
N ILE A 377 -1.36 -15.82 25.31
CA ILE A 377 -2.12 -14.57 25.27
C ILE A 377 -3.38 -14.70 24.39
N ASP A 378 -3.35 -15.46 23.30
CA ASP A 378 -4.55 -15.68 22.47
C ASP A 378 -5.69 -16.34 23.26
N GLN A 379 -5.37 -17.36 24.06
CA GLN A 379 -6.32 -18.01 24.94
C GLN A 379 -6.86 -17.04 26.00
N LEU A 380 -5.98 -16.21 26.57
CA LEU A 380 -6.37 -15.16 27.51
C LEU A 380 -7.35 -14.17 26.87
N ILE A 381 -7.04 -13.66 25.68
CA ILE A 381 -7.90 -12.72 24.94
C ILE A 381 -9.26 -13.35 24.66
N GLY A 382 -9.30 -14.63 24.27
CA GLY A 382 -10.54 -15.39 24.09
C GLY A 382 -11.42 -15.38 25.35
N GLU A 383 -10.85 -15.72 26.50
CA GLU A 383 -11.57 -15.73 27.78
C GLU A 383 -12.01 -14.32 28.24
N LEU A 384 -11.19 -13.30 28.01
CA LEU A 384 -11.53 -11.91 28.34
C LEU A 384 -12.70 -11.37 27.49
N LYS A 385 -12.83 -11.80 26.23
CA LYS A 385 -13.93 -11.40 25.33
C LYS A 385 -15.28 -11.97 25.74
N GLU A 386 -15.31 -13.09 26.44
CA GLU A 386 -16.54 -13.70 26.97
C GLU A 386 -17.12 -12.92 28.17
N ILE A 387 -16.33 -12.03 28.79
CA ILE A 387 -16.82 -11.20 29.90
C ILE A 387 -17.80 -10.15 29.37
N LYS A 388 -19.07 -10.25 29.77
CA LYS A 388 -20.09 -9.23 29.50
C LYS A 388 -19.84 -7.99 30.35
N LEU A 389 -19.07 -7.04 29.80
CA LEU A 389 -18.69 -5.81 30.49
C LEU A 389 -19.92 -4.95 30.85
N ALA A 390 -20.12 -4.70 32.14
CA ALA A 390 -21.15 -3.79 32.65
C ALA A 390 -20.87 -2.32 32.28
N ASN A 391 -19.60 -1.96 32.07
CA ASN A 391 -19.18 -0.65 31.63
C ASN A 391 -18.11 -0.77 30.54
N ALA A 392 -18.50 -0.52 29.29
CA ALA A 392 -17.62 -0.55 28.12
C ALA A 392 -16.50 0.51 28.13
N LYS A 393 -16.55 1.50 29.04
CA LYS A 393 -15.48 2.51 29.24
C LYS A 393 -14.78 2.35 30.60
N GLY A 394 -15.10 1.26 31.31
CA GLY A 394 -14.57 0.94 32.63
C GLY A 394 -13.09 0.58 32.62
N SER A 395 -12.51 0.47 33.82
CA SER A 395 -11.09 0.18 33.97
C SER A 395 -10.68 -1.24 33.59
N LEU A 396 -11.63 -2.19 33.55
CA LEU A 396 -11.38 -3.53 33.02
C LEU A 396 -11.33 -3.51 31.49
N SER A 397 -12.31 -2.88 30.84
CA SER A 397 -12.34 -2.72 29.38
C SER A 397 -11.02 -2.16 28.88
N ARG A 398 -10.54 -1.07 29.50
CA ARG A 398 -9.26 -0.45 29.13
C ARG A 398 -8.04 -1.36 29.32
N ARG A 399 -8.06 -2.29 30.28
CA ARG A 399 -6.96 -3.26 30.44
C ARG A 399 -7.04 -4.36 29.39
N ILE A 400 -8.24 -4.84 29.08
CA ILE A 400 -8.47 -5.79 27.99
C ILE A 400 -7.99 -5.17 26.68
N ASP A 401 -8.42 -3.94 26.38
CA ASP A 401 -7.99 -3.20 25.19
C ASP A 401 -6.46 -3.03 25.14
N PHE A 402 -5.82 -2.77 26.29
CA PHE A 402 -4.36 -2.65 26.39
C PHE A 402 -3.63 -3.99 26.16
N ILE A 403 -4.14 -5.09 26.70
CA ILE A 403 -3.55 -6.45 26.50
C ILE A 403 -3.69 -6.87 25.05
N VAL A 404 -4.88 -6.71 24.46
CA VAL A 404 -5.12 -6.98 23.04
C VAL A 404 -4.20 -6.14 22.16
N PHE A 405 -3.98 -4.87 22.55
CA PHE A 405 -3.04 -3.99 21.89
C PHE A 405 -1.61 -4.52 21.89
N ARG A 406 -1.04 -4.81 23.06
CA ARG A 406 0.36 -5.23 23.19
C ARG A 406 0.63 -6.54 22.46
N HIS A 407 -0.31 -7.49 22.53
CA HIS A 407 -0.19 -8.78 21.87
C HIS A 407 -0.07 -8.64 20.37
N ALA A 408 -0.97 -7.87 19.77
CA ALA A 408 -0.99 -7.74 18.33
C ALA A 408 0.17 -6.88 17.81
N GLU A 409 0.69 -5.93 18.60
CA GLU A 409 1.95 -5.25 18.33
C GLU A 409 3.15 -6.22 18.35
N ALA A 410 3.23 -7.14 19.32
CA ALA A 410 4.32 -8.10 19.36
C ALA A 410 4.24 -9.13 18.22
N GLN A 411 3.04 -9.60 17.87
CA GLN A 411 2.85 -10.48 16.70
C GLN A 411 3.36 -9.82 15.41
N ALA A 412 3.09 -8.52 15.25
CA ALA A 412 3.64 -7.72 14.16
C ALA A 412 5.19 -7.67 14.18
N ASN A 413 5.80 -7.48 15.35
CA ASN A 413 7.25 -7.42 15.50
C ASN A 413 7.93 -8.78 15.29
N ILE A 414 7.32 -9.88 15.76
CA ILE A 414 7.84 -11.24 15.55
C ILE A 414 7.82 -11.58 14.07
N ALA A 415 6.73 -11.28 13.36
CA ALA A 415 6.65 -11.47 11.92
C ALA A 415 7.75 -10.70 11.16
N GLN A 416 8.18 -9.53 11.66
CA GLN A 416 9.33 -8.78 11.12
C GLN A 416 10.67 -9.47 11.40
N ALA A 417 10.85 -10.03 12.59
CA ALA A 417 12.11 -10.68 12.98
C ALA A 417 12.31 -12.03 12.29
N ASP A 418 11.29 -12.89 12.25
CA ASP A 418 11.38 -14.24 11.67
C ASP A 418 11.72 -14.19 10.17
N GLN A 419 11.17 -13.23 9.44
CA GLN A 419 11.49 -13.05 8.02
C GLN A 419 12.90 -12.51 7.78
N ALA A 420 13.44 -11.71 8.71
CA ALA A 420 14.82 -11.26 8.64
C ALA A 420 15.80 -12.42 8.89
N GLU A 421 15.47 -13.35 9.81
CA GLU A 421 16.27 -14.55 10.06
C GLU A 421 16.21 -15.56 8.90
N ILE A 422 15.04 -15.84 8.33
CA ILE A 422 14.89 -16.72 7.15
C ILE A 422 15.71 -16.17 5.97
N HIS A 423 15.69 -14.85 5.76
CA HIS A 423 16.47 -14.22 4.69
C HIS A 423 17.99 -14.33 4.89
N ASN A 424 18.46 -14.30 6.15
CA ASN A 424 19.88 -14.50 6.45
C ASN A 424 20.30 -15.97 6.31
N ALA A 425 19.42 -16.92 6.66
CA ALA A 425 19.70 -18.36 6.55
C ALA A 425 19.78 -18.85 5.09
N GLU A 426 18.98 -18.30 4.17
CA GLU A 426 19.02 -18.66 2.75
C GLU A 426 20.24 -18.10 2.00
N VAL A 427 20.95 -17.13 2.56
CA VAL A 427 22.15 -16.52 1.96
C VAL A 427 23.44 -17.28 2.33
N GLU A 428 23.41 -18.14 3.36
CA GLU A 428 24.62 -18.83 3.86
C GLU A 428 24.86 -20.25 3.33
N GLU A 429 23.94 -20.84 2.53
CA GLU A 429 24.24 -22.12 1.87
C GLU A 429 24.70 -21.91 0.41
N PRO A 430 26.02 -22.00 0.11
CA PRO A 430 26.47 -22.11 -1.26
C PRO A 430 25.92 -23.43 -1.82
N ILE A 431 24.98 -23.32 -2.75
CA ILE A 431 24.54 -24.46 -3.56
C ILE A 431 25.75 -24.91 -4.37
N ASP A 432 26.39 -26.01 -3.96
CA ASP A 432 27.29 -26.78 -4.81
C ASP A 432 26.43 -27.33 -5.97
N ILE A 433 26.38 -26.57 -7.07
CA ILE A 433 25.76 -27.03 -8.32
C ILE A 433 26.69 -28.10 -8.87
N VAL A 434 26.41 -29.35 -8.52
CA VAL A 434 26.94 -30.51 -9.23
C VAL A 434 26.29 -30.50 -10.62
N GLU A 435 27.06 -30.09 -11.63
CA GLU A 435 26.70 -30.25 -13.04
C GLU A 435 26.51 -31.73 -13.37
N ASP A 436 25.27 -32.21 -13.38
CA ASP A 436 24.92 -33.46 -14.06
C ASP A 436 24.21 -33.13 -15.38
N THR A 437 25.04 -32.97 -16.43
CA THR A 437 24.57 -32.87 -17.81
C THR A 437 24.34 -34.28 -18.35
N GLN A 438 23.12 -34.80 -18.19
CA GLN A 438 22.64 -35.89 -19.04
C GLN A 438 21.53 -35.44 -19.99
N ALA A 439 21.89 -35.52 -21.27
CA ALA A 439 21.10 -35.19 -22.43
C ALA A 439 19.79 -35.97 -22.49
N PHE A 440 18.69 -35.24 -22.66
CA PHE A 440 17.47 -35.80 -23.25
C PHE A 440 17.38 -35.37 -24.72
N ARG A 441 17.56 -36.36 -25.60
CA ARG A 441 17.11 -36.33 -26.99
C ARG A 441 15.62 -36.68 -27.03
N ILE A 442 14.81 -35.85 -27.69
CA ILE A 442 13.74 -36.30 -28.59
C ILE A 442 13.84 -35.45 -29.86
#